data_AF-A0A915DKY6-F1
#
_entry.id   AF-A0A915DKY6-F1
#
_cell.length_a   1.000
_cell.length_b   1.000
_cell.length_c   1.000
_cell.angle_alpha   90.00
_cell.angle_beta   90.00
_cell.angle_gamma   90.00
#
_symmetry.space_group_name_H-M   'P 1'
#
loop_
_entity.id
_entity.type
_entity.pdbx_description
1 polymer ?
#
loop_
_entity_poly.entity_id
_entity_poly.type
_entity_poly.pdbx_seq_one_letter_code
_entity_poly.pdbx_strand_id
1 'polypeptide(L)'
;MPPKGGTLVTLQVHWECEIRQQLKASPRMQVFFDTMLDTSPIKVRECFFGDRTEAIRLYLKAKEDQTIKYLDFNSLYPYTNFITSYPVGHPRSIDFDDNSGKQTWTQPSHNPYTGLLKVLIEPPQRGR
;
A
#
# COMPACT_ATOMS: atom_id res chain seq x y z
N MET A 1 -18.83 -15.61 -34.45
CA MET A 1 -17.58 -16.31 -34.10
C MET A 1 -17.28 -16.03 -32.63
N PRO A 2 -17.16 -17.04 -31.76
CA PRO A 2 -16.77 -16.83 -30.37
C PRO A 2 -15.25 -16.58 -30.26
N PRO A 3 -14.78 -15.81 -29.27
CA PRO A 3 -13.35 -15.52 -29.10
C PRO A 3 -12.57 -16.79 -28.74
N LYS A 4 -11.39 -16.95 -29.34
CA LYS A 4 -10.47 -18.08 -29.12
C LYS A 4 -9.84 -18.00 -27.72
N GLY A 5 -9.91 -19.10 -26.97
CA GLY A 5 -8.86 -19.51 -26.01
C GLY A 5 -8.89 -18.91 -24.61
N GLY A 6 -10.01 -18.99 -23.89
CA GLY A 6 -10.02 -18.75 -22.44
C GLY A 6 -9.59 -20.00 -21.68
N THR A 7 -8.50 -19.94 -20.91
CA THR A 7 -8.16 -20.97 -19.93
C THR A 7 -9.24 -21.00 -18.84
N LEU A 8 -9.91 -22.13 -18.64
CA LEU A 8 -10.80 -22.33 -17.50
C LEU A 8 -9.95 -22.37 -16.23
N VAL A 9 -10.04 -21.33 -15.41
CA VAL A 9 -9.44 -21.28 -14.08
C VAL A 9 -10.51 -21.56 -13.04
N THR A 10 -10.20 -22.43 -12.09
CA THR A 10 -11.05 -22.64 -10.91
C THR A 10 -10.61 -21.66 -9.83
N LEU A 11 -11.48 -20.71 -9.47
CA LEU A 11 -11.23 -19.77 -8.37
C LEU A 11 -11.60 -20.45 -7.05
N GLN A 12 -10.61 -20.61 -6.17
CA GLN A 12 -10.86 -20.98 -4.77
C GLN A 12 -10.79 -19.72 -3.91
N VAL A 13 -11.85 -19.47 -3.14
CA VAL A 13 -11.96 -18.34 -2.22
C VAL A 13 -11.88 -18.89 -0.80
N HIS A 14 -11.00 -18.32 0.02
CA HIS A 14 -10.81 -18.68 1.42
C HIS A 14 -10.91 -17.44 2.29
N TRP A 15 -11.45 -17.60 3.50
CA TRP A 15 -11.42 -16.56 4.52
C TRP A 15 -10.03 -16.45 5.15
N GLU A 16 -9.69 -15.25 5.63
CA GLU A 16 -8.42 -15.00 6.31
C GLU A 16 -8.19 -15.98 7.48
N CYS A 17 -9.22 -16.26 8.28
CA CYS A 17 -9.12 -17.17 9.41
C CYS A 17 -8.82 -18.62 8.99
N GLU A 18 -9.33 -19.06 7.84
CA GLU A 18 -9.06 -20.39 7.28
C GLU A 18 -7.61 -20.47 6.80
N ILE A 19 -7.14 -19.46 6.08
CA ILE A 19 -5.73 -19.37 5.66
C ILE A 19 -4.80 -19.39 6.88
N ARG A 20 -5.13 -18.65 7.96
CA ARG A 20 -4.35 -18.68 9.21
C ARG A 20 -4.29 -20.07 9.85
N GLN A 21 -5.34 -20.87 9.75
CA GLN A 21 -5.33 -22.26 10.23
C GLN A 21 -4.45 -23.14 9.34
N GLN A 22 -4.56 -22.98 8.03
CA GLN A 22 -3.77 -23.77 7.07
C GLN A 22 -2.27 -23.45 7.17
N LEU A 23 -1.90 -22.19 7.41
CA LEU A 23 -0.52 -21.77 7.66
C LEU A 23 0.09 -22.43 8.91
N LYS A 24 -0.71 -22.62 9.97
CA LYS A 24 -0.26 -23.34 11.19
C LYS A 24 -0.09 -24.83 10.96
N ALA A 25 -0.92 -25.41 10.09
CA ALA A 25 -0.95 -26.85 9.84
C ALA A 25 0.12 -27.31 8.83
N SER A 26 0.58 -26.41 7.94
CA SER A 26 1.45 -26.76 6.82
C SER A 26 2.69 -25.86 6.75
N PRO A 27 3.88 -26.37 7.10
CA PRO A 27 5.14 -25.66 6.92
C PRO A 27 5.39 -25.23 5.46
N ARG A 28 4.93 -26.03 4.49
CA ARG A 28 5.05 -25.70 3.06
C ARG A 28 4.21 -24.48 2.69
N MET A 29 3.01 -24.37 3.26
CA MET A 29 2.17 -23.18 3.04
C MET A 29 2.81 -21.94 3.65
N GLN A 30 3.36 -22.08 4.86
CA GLN A 30 4.07 -20.99 5.51
C GLN A 30 5.23 -20.47 4.65
N VAL A 31 6.11 -21.38 4.19
CA VAL A 31 7.22 -21.01 3.29
C VAL A 31 6.71 -20.36 2.00
N PHE A 32 5.64 -20.88 1.40
CA PHE A 32 5.08 -20.29 0.18
C PHE A 32 4.61 -18.85 0.41
N PHE A 33 3.85 -18.58 1.47
CA PHE A 33 3.37 -17.23 1.77
C PHE A 33 4.52 -16.29 2.16
N ASP A 34 5.52 -16.79 2.89
CA ASP A 34 6.68 -15.99 3.30
C ASP A 34 7.60 -15.63 2.10
N THR A 35 7.58 -16.46 1.05
CA THR A 35 8.40 -16.26 -0.16
C THR A 35 7.63 -15.65 -1.33
N MET A 36 6.30 -15.58 -1.24
CA MET A 36 5.45 -15.07 -2.32
C MET A 36 5.51 -13.53 -2.37
N LEU A 37 6.39 -13.02 -3.23
CA LEU A 37 6.39 -11.62 -3.64
C LEU A 37 5.46 -11.43 -4.84
N ASP A 38 4.56 -10.47 -4.76
CA ASP A 38 3.73 -10.08 -5.89
C ASP A 38 4.57 -9.28 -6.91
N THR A 39 5.11 -10.00 -7.90
CA THR A 39 5.93 -9.45 -8.98
C THR A 39 5.10 -8.85 -10.13
N SER A 40 3.77 -8.80 -10.02
CA SER A 40 2.95 -8.21 -11.07
C SER A 40 3.21 -6.69 -11.20
N PRO A 41 3.08 -6.12 -12.41
CA PRO A 41 3.23 -4.68 -12.60
C PRO A 41 2.26 -3.86 -11.74
N ILE A 42 2.66 -2.63 -11.39
CA ILE A 42 1.78 -1.67 -10.70
C ILE A 42 0.55 -1.40 -11.57
N LYS A 43 -0.63 -1.63 -11.01
CA LYS A 43 -1.87 -1.17 -11.61
C LYS A 43 -2.16 0.25 -11.14
N VAL A 44 -1.75 1.24 -11.95
CA VAL A 44 -1.86 2.68 -11.65
C VAL A 44 -3.26 3.09 -11.15
N ARG A 45 -4.32 2.50 -11.69
CA ARG A 45 -5.70 2.78 -11.27
C ARG A 45 -5.99 2.36 -9.83
N GLU A 46 -5.41 1.26 -9.37
CA GLU A 46 -5.56 0.77 -8.00
C GLU A 46 -4.76 1.64 -7.01
N CYS A 47 -3.85 2.48 -7.48
CA CYS A 47 -3.12 3.45 -6.64
C CYS A 47 -3.91 4.74 -6.37
N PHE A 48 -5.06 4.93 -7.01
CA PHE A 48 -5.85 6.14 -6.87
C PHE A 48 -6.80 6.03 -5.68
N PHE A 49 -6.33 6.45 -4.52
CA PHE A 49 -7.10 6.47 -3.28
C PHE A 49 -7.64 7.88 -3.00
N GLY A 50 -8.80 7.95 -2.34
CA GLY A 50 -9.33 9.20 -1.80
C GLY A 50 -8.63 9.61 -0.51
N ASP A 51 -9.25 10.54 0.21
CA ASP A 51 -8.73 11.04 1.48
C ASP A 51 -8.61 9.95 2.56
N ARG A 52 -7.77 10.27 3.55
CA ARG A 52 -7.67 9.51 4.80
C ARG A 52 -8.77 9.95 5.74
N THR A 53 -9.67 9.04 6.09
CA THR A 53 -10.57 9.20 7.25
C THR A 53 -10.14 8.22 8.33
N GLU A 54 -9.26 8.66 9.21
CA GLU A 54 -8.78 7.86 10.34
C GLU A 54 -9.16 8.53 11.66
N ALA A 55 -9.90 7.80 12.50
CA ALA A 55 -10.27 8.27 13.83
C ALA A 55 -9.29 7.71 14.87
N ILE A 56 -8.45 8.58 15.45
CA ILE A 56 -7.55 8.20 16.55
C ILE A 56 -8.34 7.94 17.84
N ARG A 57 -9.45 8.67 18.05
CA ARG A 57 -10.41 8.46 19.14
C ARG A 57 -11.83 8.70 18.67
N LEU A 58 -12.74 7.78 18.97
CA LEU A 58 -14.17 7.88 18.61
C LEU A 58 -14.93 8.85 19.53
N TYR A 59 -14.47 9.02 20.77
CA TYR A 59 -15.07 9.94 21.74
C TYR A 59 -13.99 10.65 22.55
N LEU A 60 -14.14 11.97 22.69
CA LEU A 60 -13.30 12.78 23.54
C LEU A 60 -14.17 13.84 24.22
N LYS A 61 -14.10 13.91 25.54
CA LYS A 61 -14.72 14.96 26.35
C LYS A 61 -13.63 15.85 26.92
N ALA A 62 -13.76 17.16 26.75
CA ALA A 62 -12.87 18.12 27.38
C ALA A 62 -13.01 18.04 28.92
N LYS A 63 -11.87 18.04 29.62
CA LYS A 63 -11.81 18.31 31.06
C LYS A 63 -11.88 19.82 31.32
N GLU A 64 -12.01 20.23 32.59
CA GLU A 64 -12.14 21.64 32.99
C GLU A 64 -10.95 22.51 32.51
N ASP A 65 -9.76 21.93 32.39
CA ASP A 65 -8.52 22.57 31.95
C ASP A 65 -8.18 22.33 30.47
N GLN A 66 -9.10 21.76 29.69
CA GLN A 66 -8.85 21.36 28.31
C GLN A 66 -9.81 22.00 27.31
N THR A 67 -9.29 22.33 26.14
CA THR A 67 -10.08 22.83 25.00
C THR A 67 -9.87 21.93 23.80
N ILE A 68 -10.95 21.51 23.16
CA ILE A 68 -10.92 20.78 21.89
C ILE A 68 -11.02 21.80 20.75
N LYS A 69 -10.11 21.71 19.78
CA LYS A 69 -10.11 22.54 18.57
C LYS A 69 -10.35 21.64 17.36
N TYR A 70 -11.13 22.14 16.41
CA TYR A 70 -11.30 21.52 15.10
C TYR A 70 -10.52 22.35 14.07
N LEU A 71 -9.73 21.68 13.24
CA LEU A 71 -9.02 22.29 12.13
C LEU A 71 -9.66 21.78 10.84
N ASP A 72 -10.06 22.72 9.99
CA ASP A 72 -10.56 22.41 8.65
C ASP A 72 -9.72 23.12 7.60
N PHE A 73 -9.55 22.47 6.46
CA PHE A 73 -8.80 23.02 5.35
C PHE A 73 -9.76 23.55 4.28
N ASN A 74 -9.76 24.86 4.07
CA ASN A 74 -10.52 25.45 2.98
C ASN A 74 -9.89 25.07 1.64
N SER A 75 -10.67 24.42 0.78
CA SER A 75 -10.26 24.10 -0.59
C SER A 75 -8.97 23.27 -0.69
N LEU A 76 -8.83 22.24 0.15
CA LEU A 76 -7.65 21.35 0.15
C LEU A 76 -7.29 20.87 -1.26
N TYR A 77 -8.22 20.23 -1.97
CA TYR A 77 -7.96 19.72 -3.32
C TYR A 77 -7.59 20.82 -4.34
N PRO A 78 -8.35 21.92 -4.50
CA PRO A 78 -7.93 23.01 -5.38
C PRO A 78 -6.54 23.57 -5.05
N TYR A 79 -6.25 23.79 -3.77
CA TYR A 79 -4.96 24.30 -3.33
C TYR A 79 -3.84 23.32 -3.67
N THR A 80 -3.99 22.04 -3.31
CA THR A 80 -3.02 20.99 -3.63
C THR A 80 -2.82 20.87 -5.14
N ASN A 81 -3.89 20.88 -5.94
CA ASN A 81 -3.80 20.82 -7.40
C ASN A 81 -3.05 22.02 -8.00
N PHE A 82 -3.14 23.20 -7.36
CA PHE A 82 -2.44 24.40 -7.81
C PHE A 82 -0.94 24.36 -7.50
N ILE A 83 -0.55 23.87 -6.32
CA ILE A 83 0.86 23.87 -5.90
C ILE A 83 1.63 22.61 -6.32
N THR A 84 0.93 21.51 -6.61
CA THR A 84 1.57 20.21 -6.87
C THR A 84 1.96 20.08 -8.33
N SER A 85 3.21 19.73 -8.59
CA SER A 85 3.63 19.29 -9.91
C SER A 85 3.20 17.84 -10.13
N TYR A 86 2.35 17.61 -11.13
CA TYR A 86 1.90 16.27 -11.51
C TYR A 86 2.84 15.64 -12.54
N PRO A 87 3.05 14.30 -12.49
CA PRO A 87 3.73 13.61 -13.56
C PRO A 87 2.92 13.74 -14.85
N VAL A 88 3.57 14.17 -15.93
CA VAL A 88 2.99 14.29 -17.27
C VAL A 88 3.72 13.39 -18.25
N GLY A 89 3.02 12.91 -19.28
CA GLY A 89 3.58 12.04 -20.31
C GLY A 89 3.46 10.54 -19.99
N HIS A 90 4.20 9.73 -20.73
CA HIS A 90 4.15 8.27 -20.60
C HIS A 90 5.05 7.80 -19.45
N PRO A 91 4.56 6.93 -18.55
CA PRO A 91 5.38 6.37 -17.48
C PRO A 91 6.45 5.44 -18.05
N ARG A 92 7.61 5.41 -17.40
CA ARG A 92 8.68 4.45 -17.66
C ARG A 92 8.66 3.38 -16.57
N SER A 93 8.56 2.11 -16.94
CA SER A 93 8.71 1.00 -15.99
C SER A 93 10.17 0.86 -15.58
N ILE A 94 10.39 0.62 -14.29
CA ILE A 94 11.70 0.27 -13.73
C ILE A 94 11.46 -0.99 -12.92
N ASP A 95 12.07 -2.09 -13.35
CA ASP A 95 11.97 -3.35 -12.66
C ASP A 95 13.18 -3.49 -11.73
N PHE A 96 12.90 -3.68 -10.43
CA PHE A 96 13.90 -4.02 -9.45
C PHE A 96 14.01 -5.54 -9.44
N ASP A 97 15.11 -6.08 -9.97
CA ASP A 97 15.38 -7.51 -9.86
C ASP A 97 15.66 -7.88 -8.39
N ASP A 98 15.41 -9.13 -8.01
CA ASP A 98 15.63 -9.65 -6.64
C ASP A 98 17.11 -9.52 -6.21
N ASN A 99 18.02 -9.40 -7.17
CA ASN A 99 19.46 -9.15 -6.97
C ASN A 99 19.80 -7.71 -6.51
N SER A 100 18.84 -6.78 -6.56
CA SER A 100 19.04 -5.41 -6.08
C SER A 100 19.13 -5.30 -4.56
N GLY A 101 18.76 -6.37 -3.84
CA GLY A 101 18.81 -6.44 -2.38
C GLY A 101 17.78 -5.55 -1.69
N LYS A 102 17.62 -5.75 -0.38
CA LYS A 102 16.76 -4.93 0.47
C LYS A 102 17.24 -3.48 0.46
N GLN A 103 16.40 -2.57 -0.04
CA GLN A 103 16.68 -1.13 -0.01
C GLN A 103 16.55 -0.61 1.42
N THR A 104 17.59 0.05 1.93
CA THR A 104 17.61 0.65 3.28
C THR A 104 17.31 2.14 3.21
N TRP A 105 16.07 2.49 2.92
CA TRP A 105 15.61 3.88 2.88
C TRP A 105 15.09 4.32 4.25
N THR A 106 16.01 4.74 5.12
CA THR A 106 15.67 5.29 6.45
C THR A 106 15.32 6.78 6.41
N GLN A 107 15.69 7.49 5.35
CA GLN A 107 15.41 8.91 5.15
C GLN A 107 14.78 9.14 3.77
N PRO A 108 13.92 10.17 3.61
CA PRO A 108 13.31 10.48 2.31
C PRO A 108 14.32 10.70 1.18
N SER A 109 15.49 11.28 1.49
CA SER A 109 16.57 11.53 0.51
C SER A 109 17.21 10.26 -0.05
N HIS A 110 16.99 9.09 0.56
CA HIS A 110 17.53 7.83 0.06
C HIS A 110 16.74 7.26 -1.13
N ASN A 111 15.52 7.74 -1.37
CA ASN A 111 14.71 7.33 -2.52
C ASN A 111 15.06 8.22 -3.73
N PRO A 112 15.74 7.71 -4.77
CA PRO A 112 16.10 8.50 -5.94
C PRO A 112 14.95 8.61 -6.96
N TYR A 113 13.82 7.96 -6.71
CA TYR A 113 12.71 7.85 -7.65
C TYR A 113 11.56 8.79 -7.31
N THR A 114 11.07 9.48 -8.34
CA THR A 114 9.81 10.23 -8.30
C THR A 114 8.78 9.48 -9.13
N GLY A 115 7.78 8.89 -8.48
CA GLY A 115 6.74 8.11 -9.17
C GLY A 115 5.98 7.18 -8.24
N LEU A 116 5.30 6.19 -8.83
CA LEU A 116 4.63 5.13 -8.09
C LEU A 116 5.62 3.99 -7.83
N LEU A 117 5.67 3.53 -6.59
CA LEU A 117 6.52 2.41 -6.18
C LEU A 117 5.65 1.29 -5.61
N LYS A 118 5.90 0.06 -6.05
CA LYS A 118 5.37 -1.16 -5.44
C LYS A 118 6.42 -1.69 -4.50
N VAL A 119 6.15 -1.60 -3.20
CA VAL A 119 7.12 -1.96 -2.18
C VAL A 119 6.45 -2.78 -1.09
N LEU A 120 7.20 -3.73 -0.54
CA LEU A 120 6.88 -4.33 0.75
C LEU A 120 7.45 -3.41 1.83
N ILE A 121 6.59 -2.77 2.62
CA ILE A 121 7.00 -1.90 3.71
C ILE A 121 7.01 -2.71 5.00
N GLU A 122 8.18 -2.81 5.63
CA GLU A 122 8.27 -3.29 7.01
C GLU A 122 7.83 -2.17 7.96
N PRO A 123 6.91 -2.44 8.90
CA PRO A 123 6.49 -1.43 9.87
C PRO A 123 7.68 -0.98 10.73
N PRO A 124 7.68 0.26 11.25
CA PRO A 124 8.73 0.74 12.15
C PRO A 124 8.92 -0.23 13.32
N GLN A 125 10.13 -0.75 13.46
CA GLN A 125 10.47 -1.61 14.60
C GLN A 125 10.67 -0.73 15.82
N ARG A 126 10.03 -1.08 16.96
CA ARG A 126 10.36 -0.42 18.23
C ARG A 126 11.83 -0.68 18.54
N GLY A 127 12.60 0.39 18.75
CA GLY A 127 13.97 0.27 19.24
C GLY A 127 14.01 -0.63 20.48
N ARG A 128 14.88 -1.62 20.47
CA ARG A 128 15.25 -2.37 21.67
C ARG A 128 16.04 -1.49 22.63
#